data_AF-A0A9D7TWT3-F1
#
_entry.id   AF-A0A9D7TWT3-F1
#
_cell.length_a   1.000
_cell.length_b   1.000
_cell.length_c   1.000
_cell.angle_alpha   90.00
_cell.angle_beta   90.00
_cell.angle_gamma   90.00
#
_symmetry.space_group_name_H-M   'P 1'
#
loop_
_entity.id
_entity.type
_entity.pdbx_description
1 polymer ?
#
loop_
_entity_poly.entity_id
_entity_poly.type
_entity_poly.pdbx_seq_one_letter_code
_entity_poly.pdbx_strand_id
1 'polypeptide(L)' 'MFQVRYYSEANSSLQLSLTVYNNRGAKIISKIFTQTIPYQKIDIDVRTHGKGIYWIEFRDVSGKRLAINRAMVL' A
#
# COMPACT_ATOMS: atom_id res chain seq x y z
N MET A 1 -12.54 -0.29 -4.89
CA MET A 1 -11.73 -0.75 -3.74
C MET A 1 -10.85 -1.90 -4.18
N PHE A 2 -9.72 -2.11 -3.52
CA PHE A 2 -8.89 -3.30 -3.71
C PHE A 2 -8.14 -3.63 -2.42
N GLN A 3 -7.57 -4.82 -2.35
CA GLN A 3 -6.80 -5.28 -1.20
C GLN A 3 -5.32 -5.34 -1.56
N VAL A 4 -4.50 -4.92 -0.62
CA VAL A 4 -3.04 -5.03 -0.70
C VAL A 4 -2.56 -5.88 0.46
N ARG A 5 -1.54 -6.70 0.18
CA ARG A 5 -0.84 -7.52 1.16
C ARG A 5 0.66 -7.43 0.87
N TYR A 6 1.45 -7.32 1.92
CA TYR A 6 2.91 -7.36 1.84
C TYR A 6 3.41 -8.55 2.64
N TYR A 7 4.42 -9.26 2.11
CA TYR A 7 5.01 -10.40 2.82
C TYR A 7 5.87 -9.90 3.98
N SER A 8 5.72 -10.51 5.15
CA SER A 8 6.66 -10.37 6.27
C SER A 8 6.94 -11.74 6.86
N GLU A 9 8.07 -11.88 7.54
CA GLU A 9 8.37 -13.08 8.30
C GLU A 9 7.38 -13.26 9.46
N ALA A 10 7.07 -14.51 9.81
CA ALA A 10 6.22 -14.80 10.96
C ALA A 10 6.91 -14.34 12.25
N ASN A 11 6.14 -13.85 13.22
CA ASN A 11 6.63 -13.29 14.49
C ASN A 11 7.55 -12.06 14.35
N SER A 12 7.56 -11.41 13.18
CA SER A 12 8.19 -10.09 13.00
C SER A 12 7.14 -8.98 13.10
N SER A 13 7.50 -7.90 13.80
CA SER A 13 6.72 -6.67 13.85
C SER A 13 7.39 -5.63 12.97
N LEU A 14 6.77 -5.30 11.84
CA LEU A 14 7.32 -4.35 10.86
C LEU A 14 6.41 -3.12 10.79
N GLN A 15 6.94 -1.95 11.13
CA GLN A 15 6.25 -0.71 10.83
C GLN A 15 6.49 -0.34 9.36
N LEU A 16 5.40 -0.19 8.63
CA LEU A 16 5.39 0.07 7.19
C LEU A 16 4.60 1.34 6.90
N SER A 17 5.02 2.05 5.87
CA SER A 17 4.20 3.05 5.21
C SER A 17 3.73 2.54 3.85
N LEU A 18 2.43 2.67 3.60
CA LEU A 18 1.81 2.42 2.31
C LEU A 18 1.35 3.75 1.74
N THR A 19 1.80 4.05 0.52
CA THR A 19 1.38 5.23 -0.22
C THR A 19 0.72 4.80 -1.53
N VAL A 20 -0.43 5.38 -1.84
CA VAL A 20 -1.14 5.16 -3.11
C VAL A 20 -1.11 6.43 -3.93
N TYR A 21 -0.80 6.28 -5.21
CA TYR A 21 -0.80 7.35 -6.19
C TYR A 21 -1.79 7.05 -7.32
N ASN A 22 -2.39 8.09 -7.88
CA ASN A 22 -3.17 7.96 -9.11
C ASN A 22 -2.25 7.93 -10.35
N ASN A 23 -2.83 7.77 -11.54
CA ASN A 23 -2.10 7.74 -12.81
C ASN A 23 -1.36 9.05 -13.17
N ARG A 24 -1.67 10.17 -12.50
CA ARG A 24 -0.99 11.47 -12.65
C ARG A 24 0.18 11.64 -11.66
N GLY A 25 0.45 10.64 -10.83
CA GLY A 25 1.49 10.69 -9.79
C GLY A 25 1.06 11.45 -8.53
N ALA A 26 -0.20 11.87 -8.40
CA ALA A 26 -0.68 12.54 -7.20
C ALA A 26 -0.89 11.52 -6.08
N LYS A 27 -0.37 11.81 -4.89
CA LYS A 27 -0.61 11.02 -3.67
C LYS A 27 -2.07 11.16 -3.26
N ILE A 28 -2.78 10.04 -3.17
CA ILE A 28 -4.20 10.02 -2.77
C ILE A 28 -4.41 9.41 -1.38
N ILE A 29 -3.62 8.40 -1.01
CA ILE A 29 -3.71 7.71 0.28
C ILE A 29 -2.30 7.55 0.84
N SER A 30 -2.18 7.76 2.14
CA SER A 30 -0.96 7.51 2.90
C SER A 30 -1.36 6.87 4.23
N LYS A 31 -0.88 5.66 4.50
CA LYS A 31 -1.14 4.93 5.75
C LYS A 31 0.18 4.48 6.36
N ILE A 32 0.31 4.65 7.67
CA ILE A 32 1.38 4.04 8.45
C ILE A 32 0.71 3.01 9.35
N PHE A 33 1.26 1.79 9.40
CA PHE A 33 0.71 0.72 10.20
C PHE A 33 1.81 -0.25 10.60
N THR A 34 1.57 -0.99 11.67
CA THR A 34 2.43 -2.09 12.09
C THR A 34 1.86 -3.39 11.56
N GLN A 35 2.64 -4.10 10.75
CA GLN A 35 2.34 -5.44 10.30
C GLN A 35 2.82 -6.43 11.34
N THR A 36 1.90 -7.21 11.92
CA THR A 36 2.19 -8.20 12.96
C THR A 36 2.03 -9.64 12.47
N ILE A 37 1.41 -9.83 11.30
CA ILE A 37 1.24 -11.14 10.65
C ILE A 37 1.67 -11.08 9.18
N PRO A 38 2.20 -12.18 8.63
CA PRO A 38 2.47 -12.29 7.20
C PRO A 38 1.23 -11.99 6.36
N TYR A 39 1.41 -11.24 5.28
CA TYR A 39 0.32 -10.89 4.36
C TYR A 39 -0.90 -10.23 5.03
N GLN A 40 -0.67 -9.41 6.06
CA GLN A 40 -1.72 -8.63 6.69
C GLN A 40 -2.55 -7.88 5.63
N LYS A 41 -3.88 -8.06 5.70
CA LYS A 41 -4.81 -7.49 4.74
C LYS A 41 -4.93 -5.98 4.98
N ILE A 42 -4.82 -5.22 3.90
CA ILE A 42 -5.02 -3.76 3.90
C ILE A 42 -6.06 -3.42 2.84
N ASP A 43 -7.20 -2.90 3.27
CA ASP A 43 -8.24 -2.40 2.36
C ASP A 43 -7.90 -0.96 1.91
N ILE A 44 -7.91 -0.79 0.59
CA ILE A 44 -7.68 0.49 -0.08
C ILE A 44 -8.97 0.91 -0.78
N ASP A 45 -9.57 1.99 -0.27
CA ASP A 45 -10.75 2.60 -0.84
C ASP A 45 -10.38 3.79 -1.73
N VAL A 46 -10.58 3.63 -3.03
CA VAL A 46 -10.35 4.66 -4.05
C VAL A 46 -11.66 5.06 -4.75
N ARG A 47 -12.83 4.74 -4.18
CA ARG A 47 -14.13 4.99 -4.84
C ARG A 47 -14.33 6.46 -5.20
N THR A 48 -13.83 7.38 -4.37
CA THR A 48 -13.89 8.84 -4.59
C THR A 48 -12.86 9.36 -5.59
N HIS A 49 -11.94 8.52 -6.06
CA HIS A 49 -10.86 8.90 -6.98
C HIS A 49 -11.07 8.37 -8.42
N GLY A 50 -12.17 7.65 -8.66
CA GLY A 50 -12.56 7.18 -9.98
C GLY A 50 -11.90 5.87 -10.41
N LYS A 51 -12.11 5.50 -11.67
CA LYS A 51 -11.55 4.31 -12.30
C LYS A 51 -10.14 4.61 -12.84
N GLY A 52 -9.32 3.58 -12.96
CA GLY A 52 -7.99 3.70 -13.57
C GLY A 52 -6.91 2.91 -12.84
N ILE A 53 -5.66 3.27 -13.16
CA ILE A 53 -4.46 2.64 -12.58
C ILE A 53 -4.05 3.41 -11.34
N TYR A 54 -3.80 2.64 -10.28
CA TYR A 54 -3.27 3.13 -9.01
C TYR A 54 -1.91 2.48 -8.74
N TRP A 55 -0.93 3.29 -8.37
CA TRP A 55 0.38 2.83 -7.93
C TRP A 55 0.40 2.72 -6.43
N ILE A 56 0.97 1.64 -5.91
CA ILE A 56 1.06 1.33 -4.49
C ILE A 56 2.53 1.16 -4.17
N GLU A 57 3.02 1.96 -3.23
CA GLU A 57 4.39 1.94 -2.76
C GLU A 57 4.41 1.57 -1.27
N PHE A 58 5.26 0.61 -0.91
CA PHE A 58 5.61 0.31 0.47
C PHE A 58 6.99 0.84 0.80
N ARG A 59 7.12 1.45 1.98
CA ARG A 59 8.42 1.84 2.55
C ARG A 59 8.53 1.39 4.00
N ASP A 60 9.76 1.19 4.45
CA ASP A 60 10.05 0.98 5.88
C ASP A 60 10.07 2.30 6.67
N VAL A 61 10.37 2.19 7.97
CA VAL A 61 10.48 3.32 8.90
C VAL A 61 11.58 4.33 8.55
N SER A 62 12.63 3.90 7.86
CA SER A 62 13.71 4.77 7.40
C SER A 62 13.35 5.51 6.10
N GLY A 63 12.17 5.21 5.53
CA GLY A 63 11.72 5.74 4.25
C GLY A 63 12.31 5.00 3.05
N LYS A 64 13.04 3.90 3.25
CA LYS A 64 13.53 3.06 2.16
C LYS A 64 12.37 2.37 1.49
N ARG A 65 12.31 2.47 0.16
CA ARG A 65 11.30 1.78 -0.65
C ARG A 65 11.54 0.28 -0.62
N LEU A 66 10.53 -0.46 -0.18
CA LEU A 66 10.53 -1.92 -0.11
C LEU A 66 9.95 -2.54 -1.38
N ALA A 67 8.83 -1.99 -1.85
CA ALA A 67 8.14 -2.49 -3.04
C ALA A 67 7.32 -1.39 -3.71
N ILE A 68 7.11 -1.54 -5.01
CA ILE A 68 6.15 -0.77 -5.77
C ILE A 68 5.39 -1.70 -6.72
N ASN A 69 4.07 -1.56 -6.79
CA ASN A 69 3.22 -2.32 -7.71
C ASN A 69 2.03 -1.45 -8.14
N ARG A 70 1.23 -1.95 -9.08
CA ARG A 70 0.03 -1.25 -9.57
C ARG A 70 -1.20 -2.14 -9.51
N ALA A 71 -2.35 -1.52 -9.30
CA ALA A 71 -3.66 -2.14 -9.40
C ALA A 71 -4.52 -1.36 -10.39
N MET A 72 -5.29 -2.06 -11.22
CA MET A 72 -6.30 -1.46 -12.08
C MET A 72 -7.67 -1.59 -11.42
N VAL A 73 -8.39 -0.47 -11.32
CA VAL A 73 -9.78 -0.43 -10.86
C VAL A 73 -10.66 -0.06 -12.04
N LEU A 74 -11.64 -0.93 -12.32
CA LEU A 74 -12.55 -0.86 -13.46
C LEU A 74 -13.90 -0.23 -13.15
#